data_AF-A0AAV8VCP9-F1
#
_entry.id   AF-A0AAV8VCP9-F1
#
_cell.length_a   1.000
_cell.length_b   1.000
_cell.length_c   1.000
_cell.angle_alpha   90.00
_cell.angle_beta   90.00
_cell.angle_gamma   90.00
#
_symmetry.space_group_name_H-M   'P 1'
#
loop_
_entity.id
_entity.type
_entity.pdbx_description
1 polymer ?
#
loop_
_entity_poly.entity_id
_entity_poly.type
_entity_poly.pdbx_seq_one_letter_code
_entity_poly.pdbx_strand_id
1 'polypeptide(L)'
;AIFASCIPEIIDLIGTRPKYGGTLKNERGRRHIVVCGHITYESVSHFLKDFLHEDREDVDVEVVFLHRKEPDLELEGLLKRHYTTVEFFQGTMMNAVDLERVKVP
;
A
#
# COMPACT_ATOMS: atom_id res chain seq x y z
N ALA A 1 -40.75 -7.83 1.85
CA ALA A 1 -39.54 -7.79 2.68
C ALA A 1 -38.35 -8.38 1.92
N ILE A 2 -37.85 -7.67 0.89
CA ILE A 2 -36.68 -8.08 0.08
C ILE A 2 -35.52 -7.11 0.32
N PHE A 3 -35.84 -5.82 0.51
CA PHE A 3 -34.89 -4.77 0.84
C PHE A 3 -34.10 -5.06 2.13
N ALA A 4 -34.75 -5.64 3.15
CA ALA A 4 -34.12 -5.92 4.44
C ALA A 4 -33.23 -7.18 4.45
N SER A 5 -33.36 -8.09 3.48
CA SER A 5 -32.59 -9.34 3.44
C SER A 5 -31.52 -9.32 2.35
N CYS A 6 -31.86 -8.92 1.12
CA CYS A 6 -30.96 -9.11 -0.02
C CYS A 6 -30.01 -7.92 -0.26
N ILE A 7 -30.40 -6.70 0.11
CA ILE A 7 -29.56 -5.52 -0.15
C ILE A 7 -28.32 -5.46 0.76
N PRO A 8 -28.40 -5.73 2.07
CA PRO A 8 -27.20 -5.80 2.91
C PRO A 8 -26.19 -6.83 2.40
N GLU A 9 -26.66 -8.02 2.01
CA GLU A 9 -25.82 -9.10 1.46
C GLU A 9 -25.11 -8.69 0.15
N ILE A 10 -25.82 -8.01 -0.75
CA ILE A 10 -25.24 -7.50 -2.00
C ILE A 10 -24.22 -6.38 -1.73
N ILE A 11 -24.53 -5.47 -0.79
CA ILE A 11 -23.62 -4.39 -0.40
C ILE A 11 -22.35 -4.97 0.20
N ASP A 12 -22.45 -5.97 1.07
CA ASP A 12 -21.28 -6.65 1.64
C ASP A 12 -20.47 -7.37 0.56
N LEU A 13 -21.13 -8.05 -0.38
CA LEU A 13 -20.44 -8.75 -1.47
C LEU A 13 -19.69 -7.80 -2.42
N ILE A 14 -20.27 -6.63 -2.71
CA ILE A 14 -19.63 -5.61 -3.57
C ILE A 14 -18.57 -4.81 -2.79
N GLY A 15 -18.82 -4.56 -1.50
CA GLY A 15 -17.99 -3.74 -0.63
C GLY A 15 -16.72 -4.45 -0.12
N THR A 16 -16.67 -5.77 -0.16
CA THR A 16 -15.54 -6.58 0.36
C THR A 16 -14.35 -6.70 -0.58
N ARG A 17 -14.27 -5.91 -1.66
CA ARG A 17 -13.08 -5.91 -2.51
C ARG A 17 -11.87 -5.38 -1.73
N PRO A 18 -10.77 -6.17 -1.60
CA PRO A 18 -9.60 -5.73 -0.87
C PRO A 18 -8.93 -4.57 -1.60
N LYS A 19 -9.09 -3.35 -1.07
CA LYS A 19 -8.60 -2.10 -1.67
C LYS A 19 -7.07 -2.11 -1.87
N TYR A 20 -6.36 -2.69 -0.90
CA TYR A 20 -4.90 -2.78 -0.87
C TYR A 20 -4.40 -4.20 -1.22
N GLY A 21 -5.19 -4.94 -1.99
CA GLY A 21 -4.81 -6.23 -2.55
C GLY A 21 -3.89 -6.12 -3.77
N GLY A 22 -3.89 -7.14 -4.62
CA GLY A 22 -3.18 -7.12 -5.91
C GLY A 22 -1.70 -7.46 -5.83
N THR A 23 -0.96 -7.11 -6.88
CA THR A 23 0.46 -7.44 -7.08
C THR A 23 1.15 -6.24 -7.69
N LEU A 24 2.35 -5.92 -7.20
CA LEU A 24 3.17 -4.83 -7.71
C LEU A 24 3.43 -5.04 -9.20
N LYS A 25 3.11 -4.02 -9.99
CA LYS A 25 3.39 -4.00 -11.42
C LYS A 25 4.80 -3.49 -11.62
N ASN A 26 5.70 -4.38 -12.02
CA ASN A 26 7.07 -3.98 -12.29
C ASN A 26 7.12 -3.22 -13.63
N GLU A 27 7.04 -1.89 -13.57
CA GLU A 27 7.32 -1.03 -14.71
C GLU A 27 8.80 -1.23 -15.08
N ARG A 28 9.06 -1.78 -16.27
CA ARG A 28 10.41 -2.18 -16.71
C ARG A 28 11.43 -1.06 -16.45
N GLY A 29 12.28 -1.24 -15.45
CA GLY A 29 13.41 -0.37 -15.14
C GLY A 29 13.36 0.36 -13.80
N ARG A 30 12.18 0.50 -13.18
CA ARG A 30 12.07 1.13 -11.86
C ARG A 30 12.50 0.18 -10.76
N ARG A 31 13.46 0.63 -9.95
CA ARG A 31 13.86 -0.06 -8.72
C ARG A 31 12.80 0.20 -7.67
N HIS A 32 12.54 -0.76 -6.80
CA HIS A 32 11.66 -0.55 -5.65
C HIS A 32 12.31 -1.04 -4.37
N ILE A 33 11.89 -0.45 -3.25
CA ILE A 33 12.18 -0.95 -1.90
C ILE A 33 10.89 -1.36 -1.23
N VAL A 34 10.95 -2.38 -0.37
CA VAL A 34 9.81 -2.78 0.45
C VAL A 34 10.04 -2.35 1.88
N VAL A 35 9.13 -1.51 2.39
CA VAL A 35 9.15 -0.99 3.77
C VAL A 35 8.05 -1.69 4.57
N CYS A 36 8.45 -2.31 5.68
CA CYS A 36 7.56 -3.06 6.57
C CYS A 36 7.89 -2.77 8.03
N GLY A 37 7.10 -3.32 8.96
CA GLY A 37 7.28 -3.13 10.39
C GLY A 37 6.22 -2.20 10.99
N HIS A 38 6.65 -1.21 11.78
CA HIS A 38 5.76 -0.26 12.44
C HIS A 38 5.36 0.86 11.46
N ILE A 39 4.28 0.63 10.72
CA ILE A 39 3.76 1.56 9.71
C ILE A 39 2.65 2.40 10.33
N THR A 40 2.92 3.69 10.51
CA THR A 40 2.00 4.71 11.04
C THR A 40 2.18 6.00 10.24
N TYR A 41 1.23 6.94 10.33
CA TYR A 41 1.38 8.25 9.69
C TYR A 41 2.72 8.92 10.05
N GLU A 42 3.08 8.94 11.34
CA GLU A 42 4.31 9.60 11.82
C GLU A 42 5.58 8.96 11.25
N SER A 43 5.71 7.64 11.36
CA SER A 43 6.89 6.91 10.87
C SER A 43 7.05 7.03 9.35
N VAL A 44 5.95 6.91 8.60
CA VAL A 44 5.96 7.04 7.14
C VAL A 44 6.23 8.48 6.70
N SER A 45 5.64 9.47 7.37
CA SER A 45 5.85 10.89 7.05
C SER A 45 7.30 11.30 7.22
N HIS A 46 7.95 10.92 8.32
CA HIS A 46 9.38 11.18 8.51
C HIS A 46 10.23 10.44 7.48
N PHE A 47 9.95 9.16 7.23
CA PHE A 47 10.68 8.39 6.22
C PHE A 47 10.59 9.02 4.83
N LEU A 48 9.39 9.37 4.36
CA LEU A 48 9.20 9.92 3.02
C LEU A 48 9.82 11.32 2.87
N LYS A 49 9.80 12.15 3.91
CA LYS A 49 10.46 13.47 3.89
C LYS A 49 11.96 13.36 3.63
N ASP A 50 12.62 12.39 4.25
CA ASP A 50 14.07 12.22 4.12
C ASP A 50 14.46 11.41 2.88
N PHE A 51 13.63 10.43 2.51
CA PHE A 51 13.90 9.50 1.41
C PHE A 51 13.58 10.09 0.04
N LEU A 52 12.45 10.80 -0.09
CA LEU A 52 11.98 11.42 -1.34
C LEU A 52 12.28 12.92 -1.40
N HIS A 53 13.32 13.38 -0.71
CA HIS A 53 13.70 14.79 -0.68
C HIS A 53 14.15 15.29 -2.06
N GLU A 54 13.71 16.49 -2.46
CA GLU A 54 13.97 17.06 -3.81
C GLU A 54 15.46 17.27 -4.11
N ASP A 55 16.27 17.50 -3.08
CA ASP A 55 17.73 17.64 -3.20
C ASP A 55 18.46 16.30 -3.49
N ARG A 56 17.75 15.16 -3.58
CA ARG A 56 18.36 13.88 -3.94
C ARG A 56 18.32 13.65 -5.45
N GLU A 57 19.50 13.43 -6.03
CA GLU A 57 19.68 13.22 -7.47
C GLU A 57 19.17 11.86 -7.98
N ASP A 58 19.00 10.85 -7.10
CA ASP A 58 18.68 9.45 -7.47
C ASP A 58 17.33 8.97 -6.89
N VAL A 59 16.24 9.66 -7.25
CA VAL A 59 14.87 9.38 -6.77
C VAL A 59 14.05 8.44 -7.67
N ASP A 60 14.68 7.72 -8.62
CA ASP A 60 13.98 6.69 -9.40
C ASP A 60 13.89 5.35 -8.64
N VAL A 61 13.37 5.43 -7.41
CA VAL A 61 13.09 4.30 -6.54
C VAL A 61 11.66 4.42 -6.02
N GLU A 62 10.85 3.41 -6.30
CA GLU A 62 9.50 3.30 -5.78
C GLU A 62 9.51 2.73 -4.36
N VAL A 63 8.68 3.30 -3.48
CA VAL A 63 8.54 2.84 -2.10
C VAL A 63 7.27 2.00 -1.98
N VAL A 64 7.42 0.74 -1.63
CA VAL A 64 6.31 -0.20 -1.47
C VAL A 64 6.13 -0.51 0.01
N PHE A 65 5.02 -0.08 0.59
CA PHE A 65 4.68 -0.38 1.98
C PHE A 65 3.92 -1.72 2.07
N LEU A 66 4.36 -2.60 2.98
CA LEU A 66 3.67 -3.86 3.28
C LEU A 66 3.27 -3.91 4.77
N HIS A 67 1.97 -3.85 5.05
CA HIS A 67 1.45 -3.87 6.42
C HIS A 67 0.15 -4.66 6.57
N ARG A 68 -0.09 -5.22 7.77
CA ARG A 68 -1.23 -6.12 8.00
C ARG A 68 -2.58 -5.40 8.07
N LYS A 69 -2.57 -4.21 8.66
CA LYS A 69 -3.77 -3.37 8.81
C LYS A 69 -3.84 -2.39 7.65
N GLU A 70 -5.05 -2.06 7.23
CA GLU A 70 -5.26 -0.96 6.29
C GLU A 70 -4.79 0.36 6.89
N PRO A 71 -4.29 1.30 6.07
CA PRO A 71 -3.96 2.64 6.52
C PRO A 71 -5.22 3.34 7.05
N ASP A 72 -5.06 4.13 8.10
CA ASP A 72 -6.09 5.07 8.52
C ASP A 72 -6.23 6.23 7.52
N LEU A 73 -7.22 7.10 7.72
CA LEU A 73 -7.52 8.19 6.79
C LEU A 73 -6.34 9.17 6.62
N GLU A 74 -5.55 9.40 7.66
CA GLU A 74 -4.40 10.30 7.60
C GLU A 74 -3.27 9.69 6.77
N LEU A 75 -2.94 8.41 7.02
CA LEU A 75 -1.95 7.68 6.26
C LEU A 75 -2.41 7.49 4.81
N GLU A 76 -3.70 7.23 4.54
CA GLU A 76 -4.24 7.23 3.18
C GLU A 76 -4.03 8.56 2.47
N GLY A 77 -4.27 9.67 3.17
CA GLY A 77 -4.04 11.02 2.63
C GLY A 77 -2.58 11.23 2.24
N LEU A 78 -1.65 10.76 3.09
CA LEU A 78 -0.22 10.81 2.82
C LEU A 78 0.17 9.96 1.61
N LEU A 79 -0.29 8.70 1.54
CA LEU A 79 0.00 7.79 0.44
C LEU A 79 -0.51 8.36 -0.90
N LYS A 80 -1.74 8.90 -0.92
CA LYS A 80 -2.32 9.52 -2.12
C LYS A 80 -1.55 10.75 -2.60
N ARG A 81 -0.93 11.52 -1.70
CA ARG A 81 -0.09 12.66 -2.08
C ARG A 81 1.16 12.24 -2.84
N HIS A 82 1.65 11.03 -2.61
CA HIS A 82 2.85 10.46 -3.23
C HIS A 82 2.54 9.28 -4.18
N TYR A 83 1.35 9.24 -4.79
CA TYR A 83 0.86 8.06 -5.53
C TYR A 83 1.73 7.64 -6.73
N THR A 84 2.60 8.51 -7.24
CA THR A 84 3.51 8.20 -8.36
C THR A 84 4.81 7.53 -7.93
N THR A 85 5.12 7.55 -6.64
CA THR A 85 6.37 7.04 -6.06
C THR A 85 6.16 6.09 -4.88
N VAL A 86 4.91 5.92 -4.45
CA VAL A 86 4.55 5.12 -3.28
C VAL A 86 3.34 4.23 -3.58
N GLU A 87 3.46 2.95 -3.24
CA GLU A 87 2.35 1.99 -3.23
C GLU A 87 2.19 1.35 -1.85
N PHE A 88 0.97 0.90 -1.52
CA PHE A 88 0.67 0.20 -0.27
C PHE A 88 -0.05 -1.11 -0.55
N PHE A 89 0.43 -2.18 0.07
CA PHE A 89 -0.17 -3.51 0.05
C PHE A 89 -0.54 -3.96 1.46
N GLN A 90 -1.75 -4.49 1.58
CA GLN A 90 -2.14 -5.22 2.77
C GLN A 90 -1.57 -6.65 2.70
N GLY A 91 -0.77 -7.00 3.70
CA GLY A 91 -0.10 -8.29 3.81
C GLY A 91 0.97 -8.33 4.90
N THR A 92 1.78 -9.38 4.92
CA THR A 92 2.84 -9.56 5.93
C THR A 92 4.09 -10.21 5.36
N MET A 93 5.27 -9.76 5.82
CA MET A 93 6.55 -10.41 5.49
C MET A 93 6.66 -11.87 5.92
N MET A 94 5.77 -12.33 6.82
CA MET A 94 5.72 -13.73 7.29
C MET A 94 5.00 -14.66 6.31
N ASN A 95 4.47 -14.15 5.20
CA ASN A 95 3.72 -14.90 4.21
C ASN A 95 4.44 -14.82 2.85
N ALA A 96 4.86 -15.96 2.32
CA ALA A 96 5.57 -16.04 1.05
C ALA A 96 4.75 -15.48 -0.13
N VAL A 97 3.42 -15.64 -0.10
CA VAL A 97 2.54 -15.08 -1.14
C VAL A 97 2.56 -13.56 -1.12
N ASP A 98 2.64 -12.94 0.06
CA ASP A 98 2.71 -11.48 0.17
C ASP A 98 4.07 -10.97 -0.31
N LEU A 99 5.16 -11.68 -0.01
CA LEU A 99 6.50 -11.37 -0.53
C LEU A 99 6.55 -11.43 -2.06
N GLU A 100 5.93 -12.46 -2.67
CA GLU A 100 5.83 -12.59 -4.12
C GLU A 100 4.98 -11.47 -4.76
N ARG A 101 3.89 -11.07 -4.09
CA ARG A 101 3.03 -9.95 -4.52
C ARG A 101 3.80 -8.63 -4.57
N VAL A 102 4.73 -8.40 -3.63
CA VAL A 102 5.57 -7.18 -3.59
C VAL A 102 6.96 -7.36 -4.22
N LYS A 103 7.19 -8.45 -4.94
CA LYS A 103 8.41 -8.72 -5.70
C LYS A 103 9.69 -8.71 -4.84
N VAL A 104 9.59 -9.23 -3.61
CA VAL A 104 10.76 -9.53 -2.78
C VAL A 104 11.32 -10.90 -3.23
N PRO A 105 12.64 -10.99 -3.53
CA PRO A 105 13.27 -12.25 -3.94
C PRO A 105 13.36 -13.29 -2.83
#